data_AF-A0A485AFL7-F1
#
_entry.id   AF-A0A485AFL7-F1
#
_cell.length_a   1.000
_cell.length_b   1.000
_cell.length_c   1.000
_cell.angle_alpha   90.00
_cell.angle_beta   90.00
_cell.angle_gamma   90.00
#
_symmetry.space_group_name_H-M   'P 1'
#
loop_
_entity.id
_entity.type
_entity.pdbx_description
1 polymer ?
#
loop_
_entity_poly.entity_id
_entity_poly.type
_entity_poly.pdbx_seq_one_letter_code
_entity_poly.pdbx_strand_id
1 'polypeptide(L)'
;MIFVQDRYPQVVKQIESDPQWQGIDAVKNHRVWLMPEYAKAWGYPMPEALALGELWMAKKLYPSRYNGVDVDGKAQEYYQRFYRVKWTPDAQ
;
A
#
# COMPACT_ATOMS: atom_id res chain seq x y z
N MET A 1 3.96 7.19 10.12
CA MET A 1 3.31 5.89 9.80
C MET A 1 4.37 4.87 9.46
N ILE A 2 3.99 3.59 9.38
CA ILE A 2 4.82 2.48 8.92
C ILE A 2 4.08 1.81 7.76
N PHE A 3 4.78 1.57 6.66
CA PHE A 3 4.28 0.79 5.53
C PHE A 3 5.01 -0.54 5.47
N VAL A 4 4.27 -1.63 5.25
CA VAL A 4 4.79 -2.99 5.09
C VAL A 4 4.56 -3.42 3.66
N GLN A 5 5.58 -3.97 3.01
CA GLN A 5 5.47 -4.49 1.65
C GLN A 5 4.50 -5.68 1.61
N ASP A 6 3.64 -5.70 0.58
CA ASP A 6 2.61 -6.73 0.37
C ASP A 6 3.14 -8.17 0.51
N ARG A 7 4.34 -8.46 -0.02
CA ARG A 7 5.00 -9.77 0.05
C ARG A 7 5.40 -10.25 1.46
N TYR A 8 5.19 -9.43 2.50
CA TYR A 8 5.51 -9.76 3.90
C TYR A 8 4.35 -9.40 4.86
N PRO A 9 3.13 -9.92 4.64
CA PRO A 9 1.95 -9.48 5.40
C PRO A 9 2.05 -9.78 6.91
N GLN A 10 2.76 -10.83 7.28
CA GLN A 10 3.00 -11.20 8.68
C GLN A 10 3.73 -10.12 9.49
N VAL A 11 4.48 -9.23 8.84
CA VAL A 11 5.26 -8.19 9.51
C VAL A 11 4.35 -7.13 10.13
N VAL A 12 3.16 -6.89 9.57
CA VAL A 12 2.16 -6.00 10.20
C VAL A 12 1.84 -6.50 11.60
N LYS A 13 1.42 -7.77 11.71
CA LYS A 13 1.08 -8.38 12.99
C LYS A 13 2.26 -8.43 13.95
N GLN A 14 3.47 -8.68 13.45
CA GLN A 14 4.68 -8.65 14.27
C GLN A 14 4.91 -7.27 14.90
N ILE A 15 4.85 -6.20 14.10
CA ILE A 15 5.02 -4.81 14.57
C ILE A 15 3.91 -4.43 15.55
N GLU A 16 2.67 -4.80 15.25
CA GLU A 16 1.52 -4.45 16.10
C GLU A 16 1.51 -5.18 17.44
N SER A 17 2.06 -6.39 17.52
CA SER A 17 2.02 -7.22 18.73
C SER A 17 3.29 -7.18 19.58
N ASP A 18 4.43 -6.77 19.01
CA ASP A 18 5.72 -6.75 19.71
C ASP A 18 5.75 -5.60 20.75
N PRO A 19 5.99 -5.88 22.05
CA PRO A 19 6.09 -4.87 23.10
C PRO A 19 7.14 -3.78 22.82
N GLN A 20 8.22 -4.12 22.11
CA GLN A 20 9.30 -3.16 21.80
C GLN A 20 8.82 -2.05 20.86
N TRP A 21 7.82 -2.32 20.04
CA TRP A 21 7.30 -1.38 19.04
C TRP A 21 6.21 -0.45 19.59
N GLN A 22 5.62 -0.78 20.74
CA GLN A 22 4.47 -0.06 21.30
C GLN A 22 4.79 1.39 21.70
N GLY A 23 6.07 1.75 21.83
CA GLY A 23 6.51 3.13 22.06
C GLY A 23 6.34 4.04 20.84
N ILE A 24 6.29 3.48 19.63
CA ILE A 24 6.33 4.20 18.37
C ILE A 24 4.96 4.80 18.04
N ASP A 25 4.95 6.09 17.70
CA ASP A 25 3.74 6.85 17.36
C ASP A 25 2.87 6.18 16.28
N ALA A 26 3.47 5.61 15.24
CA ALA A 26 2.74 4.89 14.19
C ALA A 26 1.98 3.67 14.74
N VAL A 27 2.55 2.94 15.71
CA VAL A 27 1.92 1.75 16.30
C VAL A 27 0.82 2.16 17.26
N LYS A 28 1.09 3.12 18.14
CA LYS A 28 0.12 3.71 19.08
C LYS A 28 -1.15 4.20 18.41
N ASN A 29 -1.03 4.72 17.18
CA ASN A 29 -2.14 5.29 16.43
C ASN A 29 -2.65 4.39 15.31
N HIS A 30 -2.31 3.09 15.29
CA HIS A 30 -2.76 2.14 14.27
C HIS A 30 -2.49 2.60 12.81
N ARG A 31 -1.30 3.20 12.61
CA ARG A 31 -0.77 3.64 11.31
C ARG A 31 0.33 2.70 10.81
N VAL A 32 0.12 1.39 10.96
CA VAL A 32 0.92 0.31 10.38
C VAL A 32 0.08 -0.29 9.27
N TRP A 33 0.47 -0.11 8.01
CA TRP A 33 -0.37 -0.45 6.87
C TRP A 33 0.35 -1.40 5.92
N LEU A 34 -0.34 -2.48 5.52
CA LEU A 34 0.06 -3.29 4.39
C LEU A 34 -0.17 -2.50 3.10
N MET A 35 0.85 -2.45 2.26
CA MET A 35 0.76 -1.85 0.93
C MET A 35 0.05 -2.82 -0.02
N PRO A 36 -0.74 -2.34 -1.00
CA PRO A 36 -1.25 -3.20 -2.07
C PRO A 36 -0.13 -3.82 -2.90
N GLU A 37 -0.42 -4.95 -3.56
CA GLU A 37 0.50 -5.69 -4.43
C GLU A 37 1.24 -4.81 -5.45
N TYR A 38 0.55 -3.83 -6.06
CA TYR A 38 1.17 -2.92 -7.04
C TYR A 38 2.02 -1.81 -6.42
N ALA A 39 1.87 -1.53 -5.12
CA ALA A 39 2.57 -0.44 -4.45
C ALA A 39 3.94 -0.92 -3.93
N LYS A 40 4.78 -1.40 -4.84
CA LYS A 40 6.07 -2.03 -4.53
C LYS A 40 7.13 -0.98 -4.17
N ALA A 41 7.18 -0.56 -2.91
CA ALA A 41 8.24 0.29 -2.36
C ALA A 41 9.56 -0.51 -2.17
N TRP A 42 10.09 -1.02 -3.27
CA TRP A 42 11.33 -1.78 -3.33
C TRP A 42 12.52 -0.85 -3.57
N GLY A 43 13.74 -1.34 -3.36
CA GLY A 43 14.95 -0.60 -3.71
C GLY A 43 15.14 -0.43 -5.23
N TYR A 44 14.41 -1.20 -6.05
CA TYR A 44 14.39 -1.09 -7.51
C TYR A 44 13.01 -0.65 -7.99
N PRO A 45 12.93 0.28 -8.95
CA PRO A 45 11.65 0.76 -9.46
C PRO A 45 10.96 -0.32 -10.29
N MET A 46 9.65 -0.48 -10.06
CA MET A 46 8.74 -1.30 -10.87
C MET A 46 7.72 -0.37 -11.55
N PRO A 47 7.33 -0.61 -12.80
CA PRO A 47 6.49 0.33 -13.55
C PRO A 47 5.12 0.57 -12.87
N GLU A 48 4.53 -0.46 -12.26
CA GLU A 48 3.28 -0.35 -11.51
C GLU A 48 3.44 0.41 -10.19
N ALA A 49 4.64 0.38 -9.58
CA ALA A 49 4.91 1.12 -8.35
C ALA A 49 4.91 2.63 -8.60
N LEU A 50 5.44 3.07 -9.75
CA LEU A 50 5.38 4.47 -10.17
C LEU A 50 3.96 4.85 -10.63
N ALA A 51 3.33 4.02 -11.47
CA ALA A 51 2.04 4.34 -12.06
C ALA A 51 0.87 4.34 -11.05
N LEU A 52 0.90 3.41 -10.09
CA LEU A 52 -0.19 3.17 -9.13
C LEU A 52 0.25 3.31 -7.68
N GLY A 53 1.43 2.81 -7.33
CA GLY A 53 1.92 2.77 -5.96
C GLY A 53 2.08 4.15 -5.32
N GLU A 54 2.72 5.08 -6.03
CA GLU A 54 2.85 6.48 -5.59
C GLU A 54 1.49 7.17 -5.46
N LEU A 55 0.57 6.88 -6.38
CA LEU A 55 -0.78 7.44 -6.36
C LEU A 55 -1.61 6.93 -5.17
N TRP A 56 -1.53 5.63 -4.89
CA TRP A 56 -2.14 5.03 -3.69
C TRP A 56 -1.58 5.66 -2.41
N MET A 57 -0.26 5.81 -2.33
CA MET A 57 0.39 6.40 -1.16
C MET A 57 -0.04 7.87 -1.00
N ALA A 58 -0.07 8.65 -2.07
CA ALA A 58 -0.53 10.03 -2.04
C ALA A 58 -1.99 10.15 -1.57
N LYS A 59 -2.87 9.26 -2.04
CA LYS A 59 -4.27 9.20 -1.57
C LYS A 59 -4.38 8.81 -0.10
N LYS A 60 -3.58 7.85 0.37
CA LYS A 60 -3.56 7.40 1.77
C LYS A 60 -3.05 8.50 2.71
N LEU A 61 -2.05 9.28 2.29
CA LEU A 61 -1.43 10.34 3.09
C LEU A 61 -2.17 11.68 3.03
N TYR A 62 -2.79 12.01 1.90
CA TYR A 62 -3.43 13.30 1.64
C TYR A 62 -4.85 13.13 1.07
N PRO A 63 -5.77 12.46 1.79
CA PRO A 63 -7.07 12.08 1.24
C PRO A 63 -7.91 13.28 0.78
N SER A 64 -7.78 14.44 1.43
CA SER A 64 -8.49 15.67 1.03
C SER A 64 -8.04 16.21 -0.34
N ARG A 65 -6.78 15.99 -0.72
CA ARG A 65 -6.21 16.43 -2.01
C ARG A 65 -6.45 15.42 -3.15
N TYR A 66 -6.65 14.15 -2.80
CA TYR A 66 -6.77 13.03 -3.73
C TYR A 66 -8.14 12.32 -3.65
N ASN A 67 -9.17 13.02 -3.15
CA ASN A 67 -10.52 12.44 -2.97
C ASN A 67 -11.13 11.98 -4.31
N GLY A 68 -10.97 12.76 -5.37
CA GLY A 68 -11.46 12.46 -6.73
C GLY A 68 -10.59 11.51 -7.54
N VAL A 69 -9.49 11.00 -6.98
CA VAL A 69 -8.64 10.02 -7.68
C VAL A 69 -9.15 8.61 -7.42
N ASP A 70 -9.67 7.97 -8.46
CA ASP A 70 -10.01 6.55 -8.45
C ASP A 70 -8.75 5.71 -8.71
N VAL A 71 -8.13 5.24 -7.62
CA VAL A 71 -6.93 4.39 -7.70
C VAL A 71 -7.30 2.95 -8.08
N ASP A 72 -8.46 2.48 -7.64
CA ASP A 72 -8.93 1.11 -7.89
C ASP A 72 -9.29 0.93 -9.37
N GLY A 73 -9.97 1.90 -9.98
CA GLY A 73 -10.21 1.93 -11.42
C GLY A 73 -8.92 1.94 -12.24
N LYS A 74 -7.93 2.75 -11.82
CA LYS A 74 -6.60 2.77 -12.47
C LYS A 74 -5.85 1.45 -12.33
N ALA A 75 -5.94 0.79 -11.17
CA ALA A 75 -5.36 -0.53 -10.97
C ALA A 75 -6.03 -1.54 -11.89
N GLN A 76 -7.36 -1.54 -11.96
CA GLN A 76 -8.12 -2.42 -12.85
C GLN A 76 -7.72 -2.25 -14.32
N GLU A 77 -7.60 -1.01 -14.82
CA GLU A 77 -7.14 -0.71 -16.18
C GLU A 77 -5.71 -1.20 -16.43
N TYR A 78 -4.79 -0.93 -15.49
CA TYR A 78 -3.38 -1.31 -15.60
C TYR A 78 -3.22 -2.83 -15.63
N TYR A 79 -3.89 -3.55 -14.73
CA TYR A 79 -3.81 -5.01 -14.65
C TYR A 79 -4.40 -5.69 -15.86
N GLN A 80 -5.53 -5.18 -16.37
CA GLN A 80 -6.10 -5.69 -17.61
C GLN A 80 -5.13 -5.49 -18.79
N ARG A 81 -4.47 -4.33 -18.87
CA ARG A 81 -3.56 -4.00 -19.99
C ARG A 81 -2.24 -4.78 -19.95
N PHE A 82 -1.56 -4.81 -18.81
CA PHE A 82 -0.19 -5.33 -18.72
C PHE A 82 -0.13 -6.78 -18.25
N TYR A 83 -1.03 -7.19 -17.35
CA TYR A 83 -1.07 -8.55 -16.79
C TYR A 83 -2.15 -9.43 -17.41
N ARG A 84 -3.09 -8.86 -18.19
CA ARG A 84 -4.20 -9.58 -18.85
C ARG A 84 -5.10 -10.32 -17.87
N VAL A 85 -5.24 -9.79 -16.66
CA VAL A 85 -6.08 -10.34 -15.59
C VAL A 85 -7.01 -9.26 -15.03
N LYS A 86 -8.08 -9.68 -14.38
CA LYS A 86 -8.87 -8.79 -13.53
C LYS A 86 -8.10 -8.54 -12.23
N TRP A 87 -8.00 -7.30 -11.79
CA TRP A 87 -7.39 -6.99 -10.51
C TRP A 87 -8.35 -7.33 -9.37
N THR A 88 -7.81 -7.89 -8.29
CA THR A 88 -8.50 -8.12 -7.02
C THR A 88 -7.71 -7.45 -5.90
N PRO A 89 -8.35 -6.70 -4.99
CA PRO A 89 -7.65 -6.19 -3.81
C PRO A 89 -7.33 -7.35 -2.87
N ASP A 90 -6.04 -7.60 -2.64
CA ASP A 90 -5.59 -8.64 -1.70
C ASP A 90 -5.42 -8.12 -0.26
N ALA A 91 -5.32 -6.79 -0.09
CA ALA A 91 -5.08 -6.14 1.20
C ALA A 91 -6.34 -5.38 1.70
N GLN A 92 -6.96 -5.90 2.76
CA GLN A 92 -7.81 -5.14 3.69
C GLN A 92 -7.09 -4.98 5.02
#